data_AF-A0A853LXN1-F1
#
_entry.id   AF-A0A853LXN1-F1
#
_cell.length_a   1.000
_cell.length_b   1.000
_cell.length_c   1.000
_cell.angle_alpha   90.00
_cell.angle_beta   90.00
_cell.angle_gamma   90.00
#
_symmetry.space_group_name_H-M   'P 1'
#
loop_
_entity.id
_entity.type
_entity.pdbx_description
1 polymer ?
#
loop_
_entity_poly.entity_id
_entity_poly.type
_entity_poly.pdbx_seq_one_letter_code
_entity_poly.pdbx_strand_id
1 'polypeptide(L)'
;MVQFDGLRPARLKVGIISAGRVGTALGVALERADHVVVACSAISHASRQRAQRRLPDTPVATPPDVAAGAELLLLAVPDSELAGLVSGLAATSAVRPGTIVVHTSGANGIGILEPLAQDGCIPLAIHPAMTFTGSDEDLSRLSGSCFGVTAADEIGYAIGQSLVLEMGGEPFCVAEDARVLYHAALAHAGNHIVTVLADALDALRAALRGSELLGQQSVDDQPGGIAERIVGPLARAALENTLQRGQAALTGPVARGDAAAVAGHLAALGQAGPELAEAYRVNALRTAQRAHAPKDVVEVLAP
;
A
#
# COMPACT_ATOMS: atom_id res chain seq x y z
N MET A 1 -39.92 -1.54 23.50
CA MET A 1 -39.49 -2.22 22.25
C MET A 1 -38.25 -2.98 22.61
N VAL A 2 -38.33 -4.32 22.67
CA VAL A 2 -37.22 -5.18 23.08
C VAL A 2 -36.15 -5.08 22.00
N GLN A 3 -35.01 -4.49 22.35
CA GLN A 3 -33.81 -4.51 21.52
C GLN A 3 -33.34 -5.97 21.52
N PHE A 4 -33.51 -6.66 20.41
CA PHE A 4 -32.79 -7.90 20.18
C PHE A 4 -31.31 -7.52 20.15
N ASP A 5 -30.59 -7.92 21.20
CA ASP A 5 -29.14 -7.91 21.25
C ASP A 5 -28.69 -8.87 20.14
N GLY A 6 -28.47 -8.32 18.94
CA GLY A 6 -28.02 -9.08 17.79
C GLY A 6 -26.77 -9.84 18.20
N LEU A 7 -26.75 -11.16 17.95
CA LEU A 7 -25.66 -12.07 18.24
C LEU A 7 -24.32 -11.34 18.12
N ARG A 8 -23.66 -11.07 19.26
CA ARG A 8 -22.31 -10.51 19.24
C ARG A 8 -21.46 -11.47 18.41
N PRO A 9 -20.79 -11.02 17.33
CA PRO A 9 -19.92 -11.89 16.54
C PRO A 9 -18.93 -12.61 17.45
N ALA A 10 -18.64 -13.89 17.17
CA ALA A 10 -17.71 -14.67 17.96
C ALA A 10 -16.35 -13.95 18.05
N ARG A 11 -15.87 -13.68 19.27
CA ARG A 11 -14.58 -12.99 19.48
C ARG A 11 -13.44 -13.97 19.31
N LEU A 12 -12.67 -13.76 18.24
CA LEU A 12 -11.50 -14.57 17.91
C LEU A 12 -10.28 -14.22 18.76
N LYS A 13 -9.49 -15.25 19.10
CA LYS A 13 -8.11 -15.11 19.56
C LYS A 13 -7.18 -14.86 18.38
N VAL A 14 -6.59 -13.68 18.34
CA VAL A 14 -5.74 -13.22 17.23
C VAL A 14 -4.27 -13.41 17.58
N GLY A 15 -3.55 -14.16 16.75
CA GLY A 15 -2.09 -14.23 16.75
C GLY A 15 -1.52 -13.37 15.62
N ILE A 16 -0.46 -12.61 15.88
CA ILE A 16 0.16 -11.74 14.86
C ILE A 16 1.62 -12.11 14.67
N ILE A 17 1.97 -12.67 13.52
CA ILE A 17 3.37 -12.87 13.13
C ILE A 17 3.84 -11.63 12.37
N SER A 18 4.84 -10.95 12.93
CA SER A 18 5.35 -9.62 12.57
C SER A 18 4.50 -8.45 13.09
N ALA A 19 4.83 -7.97 14.29
CA ALA A 19 4.34 -6.72 14.87
C ALA A 19 5.00 -5.47 14.22
N GLY A 20 5.04 -5.45 12.89
CA GLY A 20 5.47 -4.33 12.08
C GLY A 20 4.40 -3.26 11.94
N ARG A 21 4.52 -2.42 10.90
CA ARG A 21 3.56 -1.33 10.63
C ARG A 21 2.15 -1.87 10.38
N VAL A 22 2.03 -2.88 9.51
CA VAL A 22 0.75 -3.50 9.13
C VAL A 22 0.20 -4.36 10.27
N GLY A 23 0.97 -5.31 10.78
CA GLY A 23 0.51 -6.25 11.80
C GLY A 23 -0.05 -5.57 13.06
N THR A 24 0.66 -4.56 13.59
CA THR A 24 0.14 -3.79 14.74
C THR A 24 -1.07 -2.94 14.42
N ALA A 25 -1.19 -2.42 13.20
CA ALA A 25 -2.37 -1.64 12.81
C ALA A 25 -3.63 -2.51 12.71
N LEU A 26 -3.51 -3.69 12.09
CA LEU A 26 -4.60 -4.67 12.04
C LEU A 26 -4.93 -5.24 13.42
N GLY A 27 -3.91 -5.51 14.25
CA GLY A 27 -4.11 -5.95 15.64
C GLY A 27 -4.96 -4.96 16.43
N VAL A 28 -4.62 -3.67 16.39
CA VAL A 28 -5.40 -2.62 17.07
C VAL A 28 -6.81 -2.50 16.50
N ALA A 29 -6.99 -2.62 15.19
CA ALA A 29 -8.31 -2.58 14.58
C ALA A 29 -9.19 -3.75 15.04
N LEU A 30 -8.61 -4.94 15.18
CA LEU A 30 -9.29 -6.12 15.69
C LEU A 30 -9.60 -6.00 17.20
N GLU A 31 -8.69 -5.47 18.02
CA GLU A 31 -9.00 -5.19 19.44
C GLU A 31 -10.13 -4.18 19.61
N ARG A 32 -10.22 -3.17 18.73
CA ARG A 32 -11.34 -2.21 18.70
C ARG A 32 -12.67 -2.85 18.31
N ALA A 33 -12.63 -3.99 17.62
CA ALA A 33 -13.79 -4.82 17.33
C ALA A 33 -14.02 -5.92 18.40
N ASP A 34 -13.36 -5.79 19.56
CA ASP A 34 -13.38 -6.68 20.72
C ASP A 34 -12.80 -8.10 20.48
N HIS A 35 -12.03 -8.31 19.40
CA HIS A 35 -11.16 -9.49 19.33
C HIS A 35 -10.02 -9.37 20.34
N VAL A 36 -9.38 -10.50 20.65
CA VAL A 36 -8.29 -10.52 21.64
C VAL A 36 -6.99 -10.85 20.95
N VAL A 37 -6.03 -9.92 20.92
CA VAL A 37 -4.69 -10.22 20.41
C VAL A 37 -3.89 -10.94 21.49
N VAL A 38 -3.86 -12.27 21.42
CA VAL A 38 -3.32 -13.14 22.48
C VAL A 38 -1.80 -13.20 22.49
N ALA A 39 -1.14 -13.00 21.35
CA ALA A 39 0.30 -12.95 21.23
C ALA A 39 0.73 -12.32 19.90
N CYS A 40 1.93 -11.74 19.86
CA CYS A 40 2.54 -11.29 18.62
C CYS A 40 4.02 -11.68 18.53
N SER A 41 4.57 -11.73 17.32
CA SER A 41 6.01 -11.92 17.09
C SER A 41 6.65 -10.61 16.63
N ALA A 42 7.76 -10.23 17.26
CA ALA A 42 8.51 -9.02 16.95
C ALA A 42 10.02 -9.27 17.09
N ILE A 43 10.78 -9.00 16.03
CA ILE A 43 12.22 -9.32 15.95
C ILE A 43 13.10 -8.07 16.08
N SER A 44 12.74 -6.99 15.39
CA SER A 44 13.54 -5.75 15.40
C SER A 44 13.18 -4.85 16.59
N HIS A 45 14.10 -3.98 17.02
CA HIS A 45 13.81 -2.96 18.03
C HIS A 45 12.57 -2.12 17.65
N ALA A 46 12.48 -1.72 16.38
CA ALA A 46 11.38 -0.92 15.87
C ALA A 46 10.02 -1.65 15.86
N SER A 47 9.98 -2.98 15.69
CA SER A 47 8.73 -3.76 15.80
C SER A 47 8.35 -3.99 17.26
N ARG A 48 9.31 -4.29 18.14
CA ARG A 48 9.06 -4.43 19.58
C ARG A 48 8.51 -3.15 20.22
N GLN A 49 9.11 -1.99 19.91
CA GLN A 49 8.63 -0.70 20.39
C GLN A 49 7.20 -0.41 19.90
N ARG A 50 6.89 -0.81 18.67
CA ARG A 50 5.56 -0.61 18.09
C ARG A 50 4.53 -1.53 18.73
N ALA A 51 4.88 -2.79 18.98
CA ALA A 51 4.05 -3.74 19.74
C ALA A 51 3.75 -3.18 21.13
N GLN A 52 4.76 -2.76 21.89
CA GLN A 52 4.58 -2.19 23.23
C GLN A 52 3.70 -0.94 23.23
N ARG A 53 3.82 -0.09 22.19
CA ARG A 53 3.02 1.14 22.09
C ARG A 53 1.56 0.88 21.72
N ARG A 54 1.33 -0.07 20.80
CA ARG A 54 0.01 -0.28 20.16
C ARG A 54 -0.80 -1.41 20.77
N LEU A 55 -0.11 -2.42 21.28
CA LEU A 55 -0.65 -3.65 21.83
C LEU A 55 0.04 -3.92 23.19
N PRO A 56 -0.10 -3.00 24.18
CA PRO A 56 0.69 -3.04 25.42
C PRO A 56 0.46 -4.30 26.26
N ASP A 57 -0.71 -4.92 26.15
CA ASP A 57 -1.09 -6.11 26.90
C ASP A 57 -0.80 -7.42 26.14
N THR A 58 -0.33 -7.33 24.89
CA THR A 58 -0.02 -8.50 24.06
C THR A 58 1.41 -8.99 24.30
N PRO A 59 1.60 -10.25 24.74
CA PRO A 59 2.94 -10.82 24.92
C PRO A 59 3.64 -11.01 23.58
N VAL A 60 4.96 -10.78 23.57
CA VAL A 60 5.82 -11.07 22.42
C VAL A 60 6.36 -12.50 22.55
N ALA A 61 6.11 -13.34 21.55
CA ALA A 61 6.50 -14.75 21.54
C ALA A 61 7.11 -15.19 20.19
N THR A 62 7.58 -16.44 20.12
CA THR A 62 8.08 -17.01 18.87
C THR A 62 6.93 -17.28 17.89
N PRO A 63 7.14 -17.28 16.56
CA PRO A 63 6.07 -17.52 15.61
C PRO A 63 5.26 -18.82 15.84
N PRO A 64 5.88 -19.98 16.18
CA PRO A 64 5.13 -21.19 16.54
C PRO A 64 4.25 -21.01 17.79
N ASP A 65 4.76 -20.35 18.84
CA ASP A 65 3.99 -20.12 20.07
C ASP A 65 2.78 -19.18 19.82
N VAL A 66 2.97 -18.16 18.98
CA VAL A 66 1.89 -17.26 18.54
C VAL A 66 0.83 -18.05 17.77
N ALA A 67 1.25 -18.90 16.83
CA ALA A 67 0.36 -19.70 16.01
C ALA A 67 -0.46 -20.71 16.83
N ALA A 68 0.15 -21.36 17.82
CA ALA A 68 -0.49 -22.41 18.61
C ALA A 68 -1.67 -21.93 19.47
N GLY A 69 -1.74 -20.62 19.77
CA GLY A 69 -2.81 -20.00 20.56
C GLY A 69 -3.88 -19.26 19.76
N ALA A 70 -3.74 -19.19 18.43
CA ALA A 70 -4.58 -18.36 17.56
C ALA A 70 -5.77 -19.13 16.97
N GLU A 71 -6.92 -18.47 16.90
CA GLU A 71 -8.08 -18.85 16.08
C GLU A 71 -8.07 -18.06 14.75
N LEU A 72 -7.48 -16.86 14.79
CA LEU A 72 -7.13 -16.04 13.62
C LEU A 72 -5.63 -15.73 13.66
N LEU A 73 -4.88 -16.20 12.67
CA LEU A 73 -3.44 -15.95 12.55
C LEU A 73 -3.16 -14.96 11.43
N LEU A 74 -2.62 -13.78 11.77
CA LEU A 74 -2.19 -12.77 10.81
C LEU A 74 -0.70 -12.92 10.48
N LEU A 75 -0.39 -13.05 9.18
CA LEU A 75 0.96 -13.10 8.62
C LEU A 75 1.26 -11.75 7.94
N ALA A 76 1.91 -10.84 8.67
CA ALA A 76 2.24 -9.48 8.22
C ALA A 76 3.76 -9.31 7.96
N VAL A 77 4.37 -10.33 7.33
CA VAL A 77 5.78 -10.36 6.94
C VAL A 77 6.00 -9.81 5.53
N PRO A 78 7.24 -9.44 5.15
CA PRO A 78 7.56 -9.14 3.77
C PRO A 78 7.23 -10.29 2.82
N ASP A 79 6.85 -9.98 1.58
CA ASP A 79 6.46 -10.97 0.58
C ASP A 79 7.54 -12.04 0.36
N SER A 80 8.82 -11.67 0.42
CA SER A 80 9.95 -12.61 0.26
C SER A 80 10.07 -13.64 1.39
N GLU A 81 9.53 -13.34 2.57
CA GLU A 81 9.60 -14.21 3.75
C GLU A 81 8.35 -15.09 3.90
N LEU A 82 7.25 -14.74 3.21
CA LEU A 82 5.95 -15.35 3.43
C LEU A 82 5.94 -16.86 3.13
N ALA A 83 6.48 -17.28 2.00
CA ALA A 83 6.52 -18.69 1.61
C ALA A 83 7.34 -19.55 2.61
N GLY A 84 8.50 -19.03 3.04
CA GLY A 84 9.35 -19.69 4.02
C GLY A 84 8.68 -19.81 5.39
N LEU A 85 8.02 -18.74 5.84
CA LEU A 85 7.26 -18.73 7.09
C LEU A 85 6.12 -19.76 7.07
N VAL A 86 5.30 -19.78 6.01
CA VAL A 86 4.18 -20.72 5.87
C VAL A 86 4.68 -22.16 5.91
N SER A 87 5.75 -22.45 5.16
CA SER A 87 6.35 -23.79 5.10
C SER A 87 6.88 -24.22 6.48
N GLY A 88 7.52 -23.32 7.22
CA GLY A 88 8.01 -23.59 8.58
C GLY A 88 6.89 -23.82 9.59
N LEU A 89 5.79 -23.07 9.49
CA LEU A 89 4.61 -23.27 10.36
C LEU A 89 3.92 -24.60 10.10
N ALA A 90 3.77 -25.00 8.83
CA ALA A 90 3.21 -26.31 8.46
C ALA A 90 4.11 -27.46 8.95
N ALA A 91 5.44 -27.36 8.72
CA ALA A 91 6.39 -28.39 9.14
C ALA A 91 6.48 -28.59 10.66
N THR A 92 6.09 -27.59 11.45
CA THR A 92 6.06 -27.68 12.92
C THR A 92 4.70 -28.08 13.46
N SER A 93 3.67 -28.19 12.59
CA SER A 93 2.26 -28.42 12.97
C SER A 93 1.80 -27.47 14.08
N ALA A 94 2.34 -26.24 14.09
CA ALA A 94 2.07 -25.26 15.13
C ALA A 94 0.68 -24.62 14.99
N VAL A 95 0.10 -24.66 13.79
CA VAL A 95 -1.23 -24.11 13.49
C VAL A 95 -2.27 -25.21 13.65
N ARG A 96 -3.36 -24.93 14.36
CA ARG A 96 -4.43 -25.92 14.58
C ARG A 96 -5.36 -26.01 13.36
N PRO A 97 -5.90 -27.19 13.04
CA PRO A 97 -6.98 -27.28 12.05
C PRO A 97 -8.16 -26.36 12.40
N GLY A 98 -8.77 -25.76 11.39
CA GLY A 98 -9.84 -24.77 11.53
C GLY A 98 -9.37 -23.34 11.84
N THR A 99 -8.07 -23.10 12.04
CA THR A 99 -7.53 -21.74 12.20
C THR A 99 -7.73 -20.94 10.92
N ILE A 100 -8.23 -19.70 11.04
CA ILE A 100 -8.27 -18.76 9.93
C ILE A 100 -6.87 -18.16 9.77
N VAL A 101 -6.23 -18.37 8.62
CA VAL A 101 -4.88 -17.87 8.35
C VAL A 101 -4.97 -16.78 7.30
N VAL A 102 -4.62 -15.56 7.70
CA VAL A 102 -4.65 -14.38 6.84
C VAL A 102 -3.24 -13.92 6.57
N HIS A 103 -2.85 -13.70 5.32
CA HIS A 103 -1.70 -12.87 5.00
C HIS A 103 -2.11 -11.51 4.45
N THR A 104 -1.21 -10.53 4.56
CA THR A 104 -1.46 -9.16 4.09
C THR A 104 -0.74 -8.78 2.80
N SER A 105 -0.13 -9.74 2.11
CA SER A 105 0.49 -9.48 0.80
C SER A 105 -0.52 -9.00 -0.24
N GLY A 106 -0.17 -7.95 -0.98
CA GLY A 106 -0.96 -7.48 -2.12
C GLY A 106 -0.73 -8.32 -3.38
N ALA A 107 0.48 -8.85 -3.56
CA ALA A 107 0.90 -9.58 -4.75
C ALA A 107 0.58 -11.08 -4.70
N ASN A 108 0.58 -11.68 -3.51
CA ASN A 108 0.26 -13.09 -3.35
C ASN A 108 -1.25 -13.29 -3.16
N GLY A 109 -1.77 -14.38 -3.74
CA GLY A 109 -3.09 -14.92 -3.42
C GLY A 109 -2.99 -16.04 -2.38
N ILE A 110 -4.07 -16.77 -2.17
CA ILE A 110 -4.15 -17.80 -1.12
C ILE A 110 -3.31 -19.05 -1.43
N GLY A 111 -2.86 -19.27 -2.67
CA GLY A 111 -2.06 -20.44 -3.03
C GLY A 111 -0.75 -20.56 -2.25
N ILE A 112 -0.20 -19.43 -1.77
CA ILE A 112 0.99 -19.45 -0.89
C ILE A 112 0.72 -20.10 0.47
N LEU A 113 -0.54 -20.17 0.89
CA LEU A 113 -1.00 -20.77 2.15
C LEU A 113 -1.34 -22.27 2.02
N GLU A 114 -1.20 -22.87 0.82
CA GLU A 114 -1.54 -24.27 0.55
C GLU A 114 -0.97 -25.26 1.60
N PRO A 115 0.28 -25.15 2.08
CA PRO A 115 0.78 -26.06 3.11
C PRO A 115 -0.05 -26.07 4.40
N LEU A 116 -0.61 -24.93 4.80
CA LEU A 116 -1.47 -24.83 5.99
C LEU A 116 -2.92 -25.22 5.68
N ALA A 117 -3.39 -24.99 4.45
CA ALA A 117 -4.70 -25.42 4.00
C ALA A 117 -4.82 -26.95 4.00
N GLN A 118 -3.76 -27.67 3.61
CA GLN A 118 -3.67 -29.14 3.67
C GLN A 118 -3.78 -29.68 5.11
N ASP A 119 -3.37 -28.88 6.10
CA ASP A 119 -3.54 -29.18 7.53
C ASP A 119 -4.92 -28.78 8.08
N GLY A 120 -5.85 -28.38 7.21
CA GLY A 120 -7.23 -28.04 7.56
C GLY A 120 -7.43 -26.60 8.01
N CYS A 121 -6.49 -25.69 7.74
CA CYS A 121 -6.67 -24.25 7.98
C CYS A 121 -7.55 -23.61 6.92
N ILE A 122 -8.09 -22.42 7.21
CA ILE A 122 -8.91 -21.62 6.29
C ILE A 122 -8.05 -20.48 5.74
N PRO A 123 -7.53 -20.56 4.50
CA PRO A 123 -6.60 -19.57 3.96
C PRO A 123 -7.34 -18.34 3.42
N LEU A 124 -6.84 -17.16 3.76
CA LEU A 124 -7.34 -15.87 3.28
C LEU A 124 -6.19 -14.94 2.92
N ALA A 125 -6.35 -14.21 1.83
CA ALA A 125 -5.48 -13.09 1.49
C ALA A 125 -6.27 -11.79 1.69
N ILE A 126 -5.92 -10.99 2.69
CA ILE A 126 -6.61 -9.73 3.03
C ILE A 126 -5.59 -8.59 2.96
N HIS A 127 -5.64 -7.80 1.90
CA HIS A 127 -4.69 -6.72 1.65
C HIS A 127 -5.36 -5.34 1.84
N PRO A 128 -5.03 -4.58 2.90
CA PRO A 128 -5.46 -3.19 3.03
C PRO A 128 -4.78 -2.33 1.98
N ALA A 129 -5.55 -1.72 1.07
CA ALA A 129 -5.03 -0.93 -0.06
C ALA A 129 -4.62 0.49 0.38
N MET A 130 -3.62 0.59 1.26
CA MET A 130 -3.07 1.86 1.74
C MET A 130 -1.57 1.75 2.06
N THR A 131 -0.90 2.89 2.13
CA THR A 131 0.51 2.97 2.58
C THR A 131 0.57 3.09 4.10
N PHE A 132 1.24 2.13 4.74
CA PHE A 132 1.49 2.17 6.19
C PHE A 132 2.80 2.89 6.50
N THR A 133 2.71 3.96 7.28
CA THR A 133 3.86 4.79 7.69
C THR A 133 4.49 4.33 9.01
N GLY A 134 3.70 3.64 9.84
CA GLY A 134 3.99 3.29 11.22
C GLY A 134 3.57 4.37 12.23
N SER A 135 2.96 5.46 11.77
CA SER A 135 2.38 6.52 12.59
C SER A 135 0.95 6.18 13.01
N ASP A 136 0.44 6.82 14.05
CA ASP A 136 -0.89 6.50 14.58
C ASP A 136 -2.03 6.96 13.65
N GLU A 137 -1.74 7.84 12.69
CA GLU A 137 -2.63 8.15 11.57
C GLU A 137 -2.94 6.92 10.70
N ASP A 138 -2.07 5.91 10.68
CA ASP A 138 -2.38 4.67 9.96
C ASP A 138 -3.67 4.02 10.50
N LEU A 139 -3.96 4.15 11.80
CA LEU A 139 -5.14 3.56 12.42
C LEU A 139 -6.43 4.27 12.02
N SER A 140 -6.38 5.59 11.85
CA SER A 140 -7.55 6.35 11.39
C SER A 140 -7.79 6.14 9.90
N ARG A 141 -6.71 6.06 9.09
CA ARG A 141 -6.80 5.79 7.64
C ARG A 141 -7.20 4.36 7.31
N LEU A 142 -6.85 3.40 8.17
CA LEU A 142 -7.25 2.00 7.99
C LEU A 142 -8.77 1.87 8.00
N SER A 143 -9.44 2.60 8.90
CA SER A 143 -10.89 2.75 8.89
C SER A 143 -11.31 3.53 7.65
N GLY A 144 -12.20 2.95 6.85
CA GLY A 144 -12.61 3.49 5.55
C GLY A 144 -11.65 3.19 4.39
N SER A 145 -10.56 2.44 4.61
CA SER A 145 -9.73 1.94 3.51
C SER A 145 -10.36 0.71 2.85
N CYS A 146 -10.11 0.52 1.56
CA CYS A 146 -10.57 -0.66 0.84
C CYS A 146 -9.61 -1.83 1.04
N PHE A 147 -10.13 -3.05 1.19
CA PHE A 147 -9.34 -4.27 1.38
C PHE A 147 -9.62 -5.27 0.26
N GLY A 148 -8.56 -5.68 -0.44
CA GLY A 148 -8.63 -6.76 -1.42
C GLY A 148 -8.66 -8.12 -0.72
N VAL A 149 -9.75 -8.87 -0.91
CA VAL A 149 -9.98 -10.18 -0.30
C VAL A 149 -9.93 -11.26 -1.37
N THR A 150 -9.10 -12.28 -1.15
CA THR A 150 -9.11 -13.54 -1.93
C THR A 150 -9.31 -14.70 -0.97
N ALA A 151 -10.16 -15.65 -1.35
CA ALA A 151 -10.54 -16.81 -0.57
C ALA A 151 -10.80 -18.00 -1.51
N ALA A 152 -10.82 -19.21 -0.96
CA ALA A 152 -10.99 -20.45 -1.75
C ALA A 152 -12.44 -20.63 -2.26
N ASP A 153 -13.41 -20.15 -1.50
CA ASP A 153 -14.84 -20.29 -1.78
C ASP A 153 -15.66 -19.13 -1.19
N GLU A 154 -16.98 -19.17 -1.38
CA GLU A 154 -17.92 -18.15 -0.89
C GLU A 154 -17.94 -18.05 0.64
N ILE A 155 -17.70 -19.16 1.36
CA ILE A 155 -17.69 -19.18 2.83
C ILE A 155 -16.44 -18.45 3.33
N GLY A 156 -15.27 -18.77 2.79
CA GLY A 156 -14.02 -18.07 3.08
C GLY A 156 -14.12 -16.58 2.72
N TYR A 157 -14.74 -16.25 1.59
CA TYR A 157 -14.97 -14.86 1.22
C TYR A 157 -15.87 -14.13 2.22
N ALA A 158 -16.95 -14.75 2.70
CA ALA A 158 -17.81 -14.16 3.73
C ALA A 158 -17.08 -13.95 5.07
N ILE A 159 -16.18 -14.87 5.45
CA ILE A 159 -15.30 -14.70 6.62
C ILE A 159 -14.38 -13.48 6.42
N GLY A 160 -13.66 -13.42 5.29
CA GLY A 160 -12.77 -12.31 4.99
C GLY A 160 -13.49 -10.96 4.90
N GLN A 161 -14.68 -10.95 4.31
CA GLN A 161 -15.57 -9.78 4.26
C GLN A 161 -15.93 -9.31 5.66
N SER A 162 -16.33 -10.23 6.55
CA SER A 162 -16.71 -9.90 7.93
C SER A 162 -15.55 -9.30 8.72
N LEU A 163 -14.35 -9.90 8.63
CA LEU A 163 -13.14 -9.39 9.30
C LEU A 163 -12.80 -7.97 8.85
N VAL A 164 -12.91 -7.68 7.55
CA VAL A 164 -12.65 -6.33 7.02
C VAL A 164 -13.67 -5.32 7.54
N LEU A 165 -14.96 -5.67 7.55
CA LEU A 165 -16.02 -4.80 8.06
C LEU A 165 -15.86 -4.54 9.56
N GLU A 166 -15.47 -5.54 10.34
CA GLU A 166 -15.18 -5.41 11.78
C GLU A 166 -14.00 -4.46 12.03
N MET A 167 -12.97 -4.50 11.19
CA MET A 167 -11.86 -3.52 11.22
C MET A 167 -12.26 -2.13 10.71
N GLY A 168 -13.52 -1.94 10.30
CA GLY A 168 -14.06 -0.68 9.78
C GLY A 168 -13.60 -0.35 8.36
N GLY A 169 -13.14 -1.34 7.59
CA GLY A 169 -12.73 -1.21 6.20
C GLY A 169 -13.84 -1.61 5.20
N GLU A 170 -13.54 -1.46 3.92
CA GLU A 170 -14.44 -1.80 2.82
C GLU A 170 -13.90 -2.99 2.00
N PRO A 171 -14.51 -4.19 2.09
CA PRO A 171 -14.01 -5.36 1.39
C PRO A 171 -14.41 -5.37 -0.09
N PHE A 172 -13.51 -5.84 -0.95
CA PHE A 172 -13.81 -6.18 -2.34
C PHE A 172 -13.07 -7.46 -2.75
N CYS A 173 -13.65 -8.21 -3.68
CA CYS A 173 -13.05 -9.45 -4.17
C CYS A 173 -11.89 -9.17 -5.14
N VAL A 174 -10.79 -9.91 -4.97
CA VAL A 174 -9.69 -9.98 -5.93
C VAL A 174 -9.51 -11.44 -6.30
N ALA A 175 -9.64 -11.77 -7.58
CA ALA A 175 -9.38 -13.12 -8.06
C ALA A 175 -7.90 -13.49 -7.87
N GLU A 176 -7.63 -14.78 -7.61
CA GLU A 176 -6.28 -15.32 -7.38
C GLU A 176 -5.31 -14.94 -8.50
N ASP A 177 -5.72 -15.13 -9.75
CA ASP A 177 -4.94 -14.85 -10.97
C ASP A 177 -4.78 -13.35 -11.27
N ALA A 178 -5.64 -12.50 -10.71
CA ALA A 178 -5.60 -11.06 -10.87
C ALA A 178 -4.66 -10.37 -9.86
N ARG A 179 -4.20 -11.05 -8.81
CA ARG A 179 -3.41 -10.47 -7.70
C ARG A 179 -2.17 -9.71 -8.17
N VAL A 180 -1.43 -10.25 -9.14
CA VAL A 180 -0.23 -9.60 -9.69
C VAL A 180 -0.57 -8.28 -10.38
N LEU A 181 -1.58 -8.27 -11.25
CA LEU A 181 -2.02 -7.05 -11.94
C LEU A 181 -2.62 -6.04 -10.95
N TYR A 182 -3.43 -6.51 -10.00
CA TYR A 182 -3.96 -5.71 -8.90
C TYR A 182 -2.85 -4.99 -8.13
N HIS A 183 -1.82 -5.73 -7.69
CA HIS A 183 -0.71 -5.15 -6.95
C HIS A 183 0.11 -4.19 -7.81
N ALA A 184 0.36 -4.52 -9.08
CA ALA A 184 1.06 -3.63 -9.99
C ALA A 184 0.31 -2.31 -10.19
N ALA A 185 -1.02 -2.34 -10.28
CA ALA A 185 -1.85 -1.14 -10.38
C ALA A 185 -1.74 -0.26 -9.12
N LEU A 186 -1.78 -0.86 -7.93
CA LEU A 186 -1.61 -0.13 -6.67
C LEU A 186 -0.21 0.44 -6.50
N ALA A 187 0.83 -0.33 -6.85
CA ALA A 187 2.22 0.16 -6.86
C ALA A 187 2.38 1.33 -7.84
N HIS A 188 1.74 1.27 -9.00
CA HIS A 188 1.74 2.35 -9.97
C HIS A 188 1.04 3.62 -9.44
N ALA A 189 -0.07 3.47 -8.72
CA ALA A 189 -0.81 4.58 -8.14
C ALA A 189 -0.19 5.15 -6.84
N GLY A 190 0.59 4.36 -6.11
CA GLY A 190 1.21 4.80 -4.86
C GLY A 190 2.69 5.13 -5.01
N ASN A 191 3.50 4.13 -5.37
CA ASN A 191 4.96 4.22 -5.35
C ASN A 191 5.48 5.11 -6.48
N HIS A 192 4.97 4.94 -7.70
CA HIS A 192 5.47 5.74 -8.83
C HIS A 192 5.08 7.22 -8.74
N ILE A 193 3.98 7.56 -8.04
CA ILE A 193 3.68 8.96 -7.75
C ILE A 193 4.80 9.59 -6.92
N VAL A 194 5.38 8.86 -5.95
CA VAL A 194 6.53 9.35 -5.19
C VAL A 194 7.71 9.63 -6.10
N THR A 195 8.02 8.71 -7.02
CA THR A 195 9.12 8.87 -7.99
C THR A 195 8.92 10.09 -8.90
N VAL A 196 7.74 10.22 -9.52
CA VAL A 196 7.43 11.36 -10.42
C VAL A 196 7.50 12.69 -9.67
N LEU A 197 7.05 12.73 -8.41
CA LEU A 197 7.14 13.94 -7.58
C LEU A 197 8.58 14.24 -7.16
N ALA A 198 9.38 13.24 -6.84
CA ALA A 198 10.80 13.42 -6.53
C ALA A 198 11.55 14.02 -7.72
N ASP A 199 11.38 13.45 -8.92
CA ASP A 199 12.00 13.96 -10.16
C ASP A 199 11.57 15.42 -10.45
N ALA A 200 10.27 15.73 -10.25
CA ALA A 200 9.76 17.08 -10.43
C ALA A 200 10.35 18.08 -9.42
N LEU A 201 10.53 17.66 -8.17
CA LEU A 201 11.17 18.47 -7.13
C LEU A 201 12.64 18.71 -7.43
N ASP A 202 13.37 17.69 -7.88
CA ASP A 202 14.80 17.81 -8.22
C ASP A 202 15.00 18.74 -9.42
N ALA A 203 14.19 18.61 -10.47
CA ALA A 203 14.18 19.52 -11.60
C ALA A 203 13.84 20.97 -11.18
N LEU A 204 12.84 21.15 -10.30
CA LEU A 204 12.47 22.48 -9.82
C LEU A 204 13.55 23.11 -8.94
N ARG A 205 14.18 22.32 -8.06
CA ARG A 205 15.32 22.79 -7.24
C ARG A 205 16.47 23.23 -8.14
N ALA A 206 16.82 22.44 -9.15
CA ALA A 206 17.86 22.80 -10.12
C ALA A 206 17.55 24.11 -10.86
N ALA A 207 16.26 24.37 -11.15
CA ALA A 207 15.83 25.60 -11.82
C ALA A 207 15.85 26.84 -10.91
N LEU A 208 15.65 26.68 -9.59
CA LEU A 208 15.50 27.81 -8.65
C LEU A 208 16.77 28.14 -7.86
N ARG A 209 17.61 27.14 -7.59
CA ARG A 209 18.79 27.28 -6.71
C ARG A 209 19.77 28.33 -7.28
N GLY A 210 20.22 29.25 -6.44
CA GLY A 210 21.12 30.35 -6.80
C GLY A 210 20.44 31.58 -7.39
N SER A 211 19.11 31.56 -7.58
CA SER A 211 18.33 32.70 -8.08
C SER A 211 17.46 33.34 -6.99
N GLU A 212 17.66 32.98 -5.73
CA GLU A 212 16.88 33.48 -4.60
C GLU A 212 17.18 34.96 -4.33
N LEU A 213 16.11 35.75 -4.17
CA LEU A 213 16.22 37.14 -3.75
C LEU A 213 16.47 37.25 -2.24
N LEU A 214 17.09 38.36 -1.82
CA LEU A 214 17.29 38.69 -0.40
C LEU A 214 15.96 38.59 0.38
N GLY A 215 15.97 37.77 1.44
CA GLY A 215 14.81 37.52 2.30
C GLY A 215 13.91 36.36 1.85
N GLN A 216 14.19 35.73 0.70
CA GLN A 216 13.51 34.48 0.31
C GLN A 216 14.10 33.28 1.07
N GLN A 217 13.27 32.25 1.26
CA GLN A 217 13.75 30.97 1.76
C GLN A 217 14.73 30.37 0.76
N SER A 218 15.91 29.96 1.22
CA SER A 218 16.89 29.23 0.42
C SER A 218 16.30 27.93 -0.13
N VAL A 219 16.65 27.60 -1.37
CA VAL A 219 16.28 26.32 -1.97
C VAL A 219 17.26 25.26 -1.48
N ASP A 220 16.77 24.34 -0.66
CA ASP A 220 17.52 23.20 -0.15
C ASP A 220 16.81 21.87 -0.45
N ASP A 221 17.42 20.78 0.01
CA ASP A 221 16.94 19.42 -0.17
C ASP A 221 16.07 18.95 1.01
N GLN A 222 15.67 19.85 1.91
CA GLN A 222 14.84 19.50 3.06
C GLN A 222 13.36 19.42 2.66
N PRO A 223 12.61 18.43 3.18
CA PRO A 223 11.17 18.34 2.95
C PRO A 223 10.41 19.58 3.45
N GLY A 224 9.35 19.95 2.73
CA GLY A 224 8.49 21.08 3.12
C GLY A 224 9.05 22.46 2.78
N GLY A 225 10.12 22.51 1.99
CA GLY A 225 10.71 23.72 1.45
C GLY A 225 9.84 24.41 0.41
N ILE A 226 10.41 25.43 -0.25
CA ILE A 226 9.68 26.19 -1.27
C ILE A 226 9.30 25.33 -2.48
N ALA A 227 10.14 24.36 -2.87
CA ALA A 227 9.86 23.46 -3.99
C ALA A 227 8.59 22.63 -3.75
N GLU A 228 8.45 22.01 -2.57
CA GLU A 228 7.25 21.27 -2.19
C GLU A 228 6.00 22.15 -2.12
N ARG A 229 6.14 23.40 -1.66
CA ARG A 229 5.02 24.35 -1.62
C ARG A 229 4.56 24.79 -3.01
N ILE A 230 5.44 24.79 -4.01
CA ILE A 230 5.10 25.05 -5.41
C ILE A 230 4.47 23.81 -6.06
N VAL A 231 5.11 22.65 -5.93
CA VAL A 231 4.68 21.40 -6.59
C VAL A 231 3.40 20.83 -5.96
N GLY A 232 3.28 20.92 -4.63
CA GLY A 232 2.23 20.26 -3.85
C GLY A 232 0.80 20.56 -4.33
N PRO A 233 0.40 21.85 -4.46
CA PRO A 233 -0.94 22.20 -4.94
C PRO A 233 -1.22 21.68 -6.36
N LEU A 234 -0.24 21.72 -7.26
CA LEU A 234 -0.37 21.24 -8.65
C LEU A 234 -0.56 19.71 -8.69
N ALA A 235 0.27 18.99 -7.92
CA ALA A 235 0.21 17.53 -7.82
C ALA A 235 -1.13 17.04 -7.26
N ARG A 236 -1.63 17.66 -6.19
CA ARG A 236 -2.94 17.33 -5.59
C ARG A 236 -4.08 17.57 -6.58
N ALA A 237 -4.09 18.73 -7.24
CA ALA A 237 -5.09 19.03 -8.25
C ALA A 237 -5.06 18.04 -9.42
N ALA A 238 -3.86 17.64 -9.88
CA ALA A 238 -3.72 16.64 -10.95
C ALA A 238 -4.28 15.26 -10.52
N LEU A 239 -3.98 14.82 -9.29
CA LEU A 239 -4.50 13.59 -8.71
C LEU A 239 -6.04 13.63 -8.59
N GLU A 240 -6.57 14.66 -7.93
CA GLU A 240 -8.01 14.80 -7.69
C GLU A 240 -8.80 14.89 -9.01
N ASN A 241 -8.34 15.71 -9.96
CA ASN A 241 -8.99 15.82 -11.26
C ASN A 241 -8.96 14.48 -12.01
N THR A 242 -7.86 13.73 -11.95
CA THR A 242 -7.76 12.41 -12.62
C THR A 242 -8.70 11.40 -11.99
N LEU A 243 -8.83 11.38 -10.66
CA LEU A 243 -9.76 10.50 -9.96
C LEU A 243 -11.24 10.84 -10.28
N GLN A 244 -11.55 12.12 -10.45
CA GLN A 244 -12.93 12.58 -10.71
C GLN A 244 -13.32 12.54 -12.20
N ARG A 245 -12.38 12.82 -13.11
CA ARG A 245 -12.66 13.06 -14.55
C ARG A 245 -11.94 12.09 -15.47
N GLY A 246 -11.10 11.20 -14.93
CA GLY A 246 -10.30 10.25 -15.71
C GLY A 246 -9.37 10.96 -16.70
N GLN A 247 -9.24 10.39 -17.90
CA GLN A 247 -8.35 10.88 -18.95
C GLN A 247 -8.62 12.34 -19.37
N ALA A 248 -9.86 12.81 -19.23
CA ALA A 248 -10.24 14.18 -19.60
C ALA A 248 -9.61 15.26 -18.70
N ALA A 249 -9.04 14.88 -17.55
CA ALA A 249 -8.28 15.78 -16.69
C ALA A 249 -6.92 16.20 -17.27
N LEU A 250 -6.43 15.49 -18.30
CA LEU A 250 -5.12 15.73 -18.85
C LEU A 250 -5.03 17.13 -19.49
N THR A 251 -4.02 17.89 -19.07
CA THR A 251 -3.69 19.21 -19.63
C THR A 251 -2.19 19.29 -19.97
N GLY A 252 -1.71 20.47 -20.36
CA GLY A 252 -0.28 20.71 -20.62
C GLY A 252 0.10 20.55 -22.10
N PRO A 253 1.40 20.69 -22.41
CA PRO A 253 1.88 20.81 -23.80
C PRO A 253 1.63 19.56 -24.63
N VAL A 254 1.78 18.36 -24.05
CA VAL A 254 1.51 17.08 -24.75
C VAL A 254 0.04 16.99 -25.18
N ALA A 255 -0.89 17.32 -24.28
CA ALA A 255 -2.32 17.29 -24.57
C ALA A 255 -2.75 18.32 -25.62
N ARG A 256 -2.05 19.45 -25.70
CA ARG A 256 -2.31 20.51 -26.68
C ARG A 256 -1.57 20.33 -28.01
N GLY A 257 -0.72 19.31 -28.15
CA GLY A 257 0.06 19.12 -29.37
C GLY A 257 1.26 20.06 -29.51
N ASP A 258 1.81 20.59 -28.42
CA ASP A 258 2.90 21.57 -28.42
C ASP A 258 4.28 20.89 -28.42
N ALA A 259 4.69 20.39 -29.59
CA ALA A 259 5.96 19.67 -29.77
C ALA A 259 7.18 20.54 -29.43
N ALA A 260 7.12 21.85 -29.71
CA ALA A 260 8.20 22.78 -29.41
C ALA A 260 8.43 22.95 -27.90
N ALA A 261 7.35 23.08 -27.11
CA ALA A 261 7.46 23.11 -25.66
C ALA A 261 8.02 21.79 -25.10
N VAL A 262 7.58 20.65 -25.61
CA VAL A 262 8.09 19.33 -25.19
C VAL A 262 9.58 19.18 -25.50
N ALA A 263 10.04 19.62 -26.68
CA ALA A 263 11.45 19.61 -27.04
C ALA A 263 12.28 20.52 -26.12
N GLY A 264 11.76 21.71 -25.79
CA GLY A 264 12.38 22.62 -24.83
C GLY A 264 12.52 22.01 -23.43
N HIS A 265 11.49 21.30 -22.96
CA HIS A 265 11.54 20.59 -21.68
C HIS A 265 12.62 19.50 -21.67
N LEU A 266 12.68 18.66 -22.71
CA LEU A 266 13.70 17.60 -22.81
C LEU A 266 15.12 18.18 -22.80
N ALA A 267 15.35 19.28 -23.52
CA ALA A 267 16.64 19.95 -23.53
C ALA A 267 17.01 20.48 -22.13
N ALA A 268 16.08 21.17 -21.46
CA ALA A 268 16.32 21.71 -20.12
C ALA A 268 16.56 20.61 -19.06
N LEU A 269 15.75 19.55 -19.10
CA LEU A 269 15.92 18.40 -18.20
C LEU A 269 17.23 17.66 -18.49
N GLY A 270 17.64 17.55 -19.76
CA GLY A 270 18.92 16.94 -20.13
C GLY A 270 20.13 17.68 -19.55
N GLN A 271 20.04 19.01 -19.41
CA GLN A 271 21.07 19.80 -18.72
C GLN A 271 21.07 19.60 -17.20
N ALA A 272 19.90 19.35 -16.60
CA ALA A 272 19.76 19.07 -15.17
C ALA A 272 20.20 17.64 -14.81
N GLY A 273 19.90 16.67 -15.68
CA GLY A 273 20.32 15.29 -15.54
C GLY A 273 19.74 14.38 -16.64
N PRO A 274 20.54 13.50 -17.26
CA PRO A 274 20.06 12.62 -18.32
C PRO A 274 18.96 11.66 -17.87
N GLU A 275 19.01 11.19 -16.61
CA GLU A 275 17.99 10.31 -16.03
C GLU A 275 16.64 11.03 -15.87
N LEU A 276 16.63 12.31 -15.48
CA LEU A 276 15.40 13.13 -15.40
C LEU A 276 14.77 13.32 -16.78
N ALA A 277 15.59 13.56 -17.81
CA ALA A 277 15.11 13.67 -19.18
C ALA A 277 14.49 12.36 -19.69
N GLU A 278 15.09 11.22 -19.35
CA GLU A 278 14.54 9.90 -19.71
C GLU A 278 13.23 9.60 -18.98
N ALA A 279 13.15 9.85 -17.67
CA ALA A 279 11.91 9.70 -16.91
C ALA A 279 10.78 10.58 -17.47
N TYR A 280 11.08 11.83 -17.81
CA TYR A 280 10.13 12.73 -18.49
C TYR A 280 9.71 12.18 -19.85
N ARG A 281 10.66 11.73 -20.69
CA ARG A 281 10.40 11.18 -22.02
C ARG A 281 9.43 10.01 -21.95
N VAL A 282 9.69 9.02 -21.10
CA VAL A 282 8.84 7.83 -20.95
C VAL A 282 7.41 8.20 -20.53
N ASN A 283 7.27 9.08 -19.53
CA ASN A 283 5.97 9.51 -19.03
C ASN A 283 5.21 10.38 -20.06
N ALA A 284 5.91 11.30 -20.72
CA ALA A 284 5.32 12.16 -21.75
C ALA A 284 4.92 11.35 -22.99
N LEU A 285 5.70 10.34 -23.40
CA LEU A 285 5.36 9.43 -24.49
C LEU A 285 4.10 8.63 -24.16
N ARG A 286 4.02 8.08 -22.94
CA ARG A 286 2.82 7.38 -22.48
C ARG A 286 1.60 8.31 -22.46
N THR A 287 1.80 9.56 -22.07
CA THR A 287 0.77 10.60 -22.10
C THR A 287 0.31 10.91 -23.53
N ALA A 288 1.25 11.07 -24.46
CA ALA A 288 0.98 11.33 -25.88
C ALA A 288 0.16 10.19 -26.50
N GLN A 289 0.50 8.93 -26.20
CA GLN A 289 -0.24 7.76 -26.64
C GLN A 289 -1.68 7.74 -26.10
N ARG A 290 -1.87 8.03 -24.80
CA ARG A 290 -3.20 8.06 -24.17
C ARG A 290 -4.06 9.24 -24.64
N ALA A 291 -3.43 10.34 -25.02
CA ALA A 291 -4.10 11.54 -25.52
C ALA A 291 -4.34 11.52 -27.04
N HIS A 292 -3.83 10.51 -27.76
CA HIS A 292 -3.77 10.50 -29.22
C HIS A 292 -3.14 11.79 -29.77
N ALA A 293 -2.02 12.21 -29.18
CA ALA A 293 -1.34 13.44 -29.55
C ALA A 293 -0.85 13.41 -31.02
N PRO A 294 -0.67 14.58 -31.64
CA PRO A 294 -0.13 14.68 -33.00
C PRO A 294 1.26 14.01 -33.14
N LYS A 295 1.58 13.60 -34.37
CA LYS A 295 2.79 12.80 -34.68
C LYS A 295 4.09 13.51 -34.30
N ASP A 296 4.17 14.82 -34.51
CA ASP A 296 5.33 15.64 -34.18
C ASP A 296 5.68 15.60 -32.67
N VAL A 297 4.68 15.59 -31.79
CA VAL A 297 4.89 15.39 -30.34
C VAL A 297 5.48 14.00 -30.06
N VAL A 298 4.96 12.97 -30.72
CA VAL A 298 5.47 11.60 -30.56
C VAL A 298 6.90 11.46 -31.09
N GLU A 299 7.22 12.11 -32.21
CA GLU A 299 8.56 12.12 -32.81
C GLU A 299 9.59 12.80 -31.89
N VAL A 300 9.24 13.91 -31.24
CA VAL A 300 10.12 14.58 -30.25
C VAL A 300 10.41 13.68 -29.04
N LEU A 301 9.48 12.78 -28.70
CA LEU A 301 9.58 11.87 -27.56
C LEU A 301 10.16 10.50 -27.91
N ALA A 302 10.45 10.24 -29.19
CA ALA A 302 11.11 9.02 -29.61
C ALA A 302 12.56 8.99 -29.09
N PRO A 303 13.07 7.82 -28.65
CA PRO A 303 14.44 7.64 -28.19
C PRO A 303 15.48 7.79 -29.31
#